data_AF-A0A2E9WTE7-F1
#
_entry.id   AF-A0A2E9WTE7-F1
#
_cell.length_a   1.000
_cell.length_b   1.000
_cell.length_c   1.000
_cell.angle_alpha   90.00
_cell.angle_beta   90.00
_cell.angle_gamma   90.00
#
_symmetry.space_group_name_H-M   'P 1'
#
loop_
_entity.id
_entity.type
_entity.pdbx_description
1 polymer ?
#
loop_
_entity_poly.entity_id
_entity_poly.type
_entity_poly.pdbx_seq_one_letter_code
_entity_poly.pdbx_strand_id
1 'polypeptide(L)'
;MAANPFDIAQRLRDDRDQQAQSAASVNESLAIVDAIIDEYDELIIKLDTKIQPLMPPINEKITAVQTAYLNRISHGCRSDMKWIQIDSKSLNIYNNNDEEVVVYEVQKDPNTFQFLGYYGAKFYRHPKNRDYGANVVLTIDTADANPGSASLIILDSDAAELTGFSTTTASAGIKTGDLIKDSLDDPIIFQTAPSVTGLGTTSYAAYNYAVSGFCTAADNKIYGDQRVGFITDFSIGDEIYDNANKTSSGIIPSGTTITGFGTAVGITSYVQANGITTAIQVVLDFATLSNPVSSGIAATVGRNFHVGVVSTYYFASLSAAPVSTGISSSFLVIRPGDISDIEFDSSKNPIDPVEIGIAEGGNVGKGHQLSLINNGDPKITTQWSEITDEPEPPVGAGRVEYYIGDLQWPTIRVKDGDGDVTTTHASLGQRVIISVGSTTGAGIGYTGTPPAGAIPGDCGTYDAAITTAESEMNDIIAKNTPIINHYISGADTLRSLRDQDEGQAWGYLQSIGYLNARGKSSLAQAQLIEDFNWTDVDA
;
A
#
# COMPACT_ATOMS: atom_id res chain seq x y z
N MET A 1 -53.72 16.87 -18.57
CA MET A 1 -53.12 16.06 -17.50
C MET A 1 -52.44 17.03 -16.55
N ALA A 2 -53.02 17.28 -15.38
CA ALA A 2 -52.36 18.07 -14.35
C ALA A 2 -51.26 17.21 -13.72
N ALA A 3 -50.04 17.75 -13.59
CA ALA A 3 -48.95 17.04 -12.93
C ALA A 3 -49.24 16.98 -11.42
N ASN A 4 -49.19 15.79 -10.82
CA ASN A 4 -49.38 15.60 -9.39
C ASN A 4 -48.04 15.83 -8.65
N PRO A 5 -47.93 16.81 -7.74
CA PRO A 5 -46.72 17.06 -6.97
C PRO A 5 -46.21 15.85 -6.17
N PHE A 6 -47.11 15.00 -5.68
CA PHE A 6 -46.73 13.77 -4.97
C PHE A 6 -46.06 12.73 -5.87
N ASP A 7 -46.43 12.66 -7.15
CA ASP A 7 -45.76 11.78 -8.13
C ASP A 7 -44.34 12.30 -8.43
N ILE A 8 -44.13 13.63 -8.35
CA ILE A 8 -42.80 14.24 -8.49
C ILE A 8 -41.93 13.92 -7.27
N ALA A 9 -42.49 14.02 -6.06
CA ALA A 9 -41.78 13.65 -4.83
C ALA A 9 -41.39 12.16 -4.81
N GLN A 10 -42.29 11.27 -5.24
CA GLN A 10 -41.99 9.84 -5.39
C GLN A 10 -40.84 9.61 -6.38
N ARG A 11 -40.87 10.26 -7.55
CA ARG A 11 -39.78 10.17 -8.54
C ARG A 11 -38.43 10.64 -7.99
N LEU A 12 -38.41 11.64 -7.12
CA LEU A 12 -37.18 12.12 -6.47
C LEU A 12 -36.65 11.12 -5.42
N ARG A 13 -37.54 10.40 -4.73
CA ARG A 13 -37.16 9.30 -3.83
C ARG A 13 -36.61 8.09 -4.61
N ASP A 14 -37.23 7.75 -5.74
CA ASP A 14 -36.73 6.71 -6.64
C ASP A 14 -35.37 7.09 -7.25
N ASP A 15 -35.18 8.38 -7.62
CA ASP A 15 -33.87 8.91 -8.08
C ASP A 15 -32.81 8.76 -6.99
N ARG A 16 -33.11 9.05 -5.72
CA ARG A 16 -32.19 8.80 -4.59
C ARG A 16 -31.74 7.34 -4.54
N ASP A 17 -32.68 6.41 -4.64
CA ASP A 17 -32.37 4.97 -4.58
C ASP A 17 -31.53 4.52 -5.78
N GLN A 18 -31.79 5.08 -6.96
CA GLN A 18 -30.98 4.86 -8.15
C GLN A 18 -29.56 5.44 -8.00
N GLN A 19 -29.41 6.63 -7.41
CA GLN A 19 -28.10 7.22 -7.12
C GLN A 19 -27.32 6.35 -6.12
N ALA A 20 -27.97 5.83 -5.08
CA ALA A 20 -27.33 4.96 -4.10
C ALA A 20 -26.84 3.64 -4.71
N GLN A 21 -27.63 3.02 -5.59
CA GLN A 21 -27.20 1.82 -6.33
C GLN A 21 -26.02 2.11 -7.27
N SER A 22 -26.04 3.27 -7.94
CA SER A 22 -24.95 3.70 -8.80
C SER A 22 -23.67 3.93 -8.00
N ALA A 23 -23.77 4.57 -6.82
CA ALA A 23 -22.63 4.81 -5.94
C ALA A 23 -22.02 3.49 -5.42
N ALA A 24 -22.86 2.50 -5.09
CA ALA A 24 -22.41 1.17 -4.70
C ALA A 24 -21.61 0.48 -5.83
N SER A 25 -22.09 0.54 -7.07
CA SER A 25 -21.37 -0.06 -8.22
C SER A 25 -20.04 0.65 -8.52
N VAL A 26 -19.97 1.97 -8.35
CA VAL A 26 -18.70 2.70 -8.48
C VAL A 26 -17.75 2.34 -7.34
N ASN A 27 -18.27 2.13 -6.12
CA ASN A 27 -17.46 1.70 -4.98
C ASN A 27 -16.85 0.31 -5.16
N GLU A 28 -17.56 -0.60 -5.82
CA GLU A 28 -17.00 -1.91 -6.20
C GLU A 28 -15.77 -1.72 -7.09
N SER A 29 -15.85 -0.82 -8.08
CA SER A 29 -14.70 -0.49 -8.94
C SER A 29 -13.56 0.17 -8.17
N LEU A 30 -13.88 1.09 -7.24
CA LEU A 30 -12.90 1.71 -6.37
C LEU A 30 -12.17 0.68 -5.51
N ALA A 31 -12.91 -0.24 -4.89
CA ALA A 31 -12.34 -1.25 -4.01
C ALA A 31 -11.36 -2.19 -4.73
N ILE A 32 -11.62 -2.50 -6.01
CA ILE A 32 -10.70 -3.29 -6.83
C ILE A 32 -9.41 -2.52 -7.13
N VAL A 33 -9.53 -1.25 -7.54
CA VAL A 33 -8.35 -0.43 -7.85
C VAL A 33 -7.51 -0.18 -6.59
N ASP A 34 -8.15 0.04 -5.45
CA ASP A 34 -7.46 0.22 -4.17
C ASP A 34 -6.71 -1.06 -3.75
N ALA A 35 -7.30 -2.24 -3.94
CA ALA A 35 -6.60 -3.51 -3.72
C ALA A 35 -5.34 -3.66 -4.60
N ILE A 36 -5.36 -3.14 -5.83
CA ILE A 36 -4.17 -3.12 -6.71
C ILE A 36 -3.13 -2.11 -6.19
N ILE A 37 -3.58 -0.93 -5.75
CA ILE A 37 -2.72 0.10 -5.14
C ILE A 37 -1.97 -0.47 -3.92
N ASP A 38 -2.66 -1.22 -3.07
CA ASP A 38 -2.08 -1.88 -1.88
C ASP A 38 -0.93 -2.83 -2.23
N GLU A 39 -1.03 -3.58 -3.34
CA GLU A 39 0.04 -4.46 -3.79
C GLU A 39 1.31 -3.68 -4.15
N TYR A 40 1.14 -2.53 -4.84
CA TYR A 40 2.28 -1.65 -5.13
C TYR A 40 2.86 -1.05 -3.86
N ASP A 41 2.02 -0.60 -2.93
CA ASP A 41 2.44 -0.01 -1.66
C ASP A 41 3.26 -0.99 -0.83
N GLU A 42 2.85 -2.26 -0.75
CA GLU A 42 3.62 -3.29 -0.03
C GLU A 42 5.04 -3.43 -0.62
N LEU A 43 5.17 -3.47 -1.94
CA LEU A 43 6.46 -3.58 -2.63
C LEU A 43 7.31 -2.32 -2.47
N ILE A 44 6.72 -1.13 -2.60
CA ILE A 44 7.41 0.15 -2.44
C ILE A 44 7.92 0.28 -0.99
N ILE A 45 7.09 -0.04 0.01
CA ILE A 45 7.48 -0.01 1.42
C ILE A 45 8.64 -0.98 1.69
N LYS A 46 8.59 -2.20 1.12
CA LYS A 46 9.68 -3.18 1.24
C LYS A 46 11.01 -2.65 0.69
N LEU A 47 10.98 -1.94 -0.44
CA LEU A 47 12.16 -1.33 -1.06
C LEU A 47 12.67 -0.13 -0.24
N ASP A 48 11.80 0.80 0.12
CA ASP A 48 12.19 2.02 0.84
C ASP A 48 12.72 1.72 2.25
N THR A 49 12.20 0.67 2.90
CA THR A 49 12.71 0.21 4.20
C THR A 49 14.19 -0.21 4.11
N LYS A 50 14.68 -0.64 2.95
CA LYS A 50 16.10 -0.95 2.74
C LYS A 50 16.99 0.28 2.65
N ILE A 51 16.42 1.45 2.31
CA ILE A 51 17.15 2.72 2.23
C ILE A 51 17.45 3.28 3.62
N GLN A 52 16.47 3.19 4.53
CA GLN A 52 16.54 3.77 5.89
C GLN A 52 17.83 3.46 6.66
N PRO A 53 18.34 2.21 6.74
CA PRO A 53 19.56 1.91 7.48
C PRO A 53 20.85 2.41 6.80
N LEU A 54 20.81 2.85 5.54
CA LEU A 54 22.00 3.25 4.78
C LEU A 54 22.36 4.73 4.95
N MET A 55 21.40 5.59 5.34
CA MET A 55 21.61 7.03 5.54
C MET A 55 22.27 7.38 6.88
N PRO A 56 21.88 6.81 8.04
CA PRO A 56 22.47 7.16 9.33
C PRO A 56 24.00 7.01 9.39
N PRO A 57 24.62 5.93 8.85
CA PRO A 57 26.08 5.82 8.83
C PRO A 57 26.78 6.93 8.04
N ILE A 58 26.15 7.43 6.97
CA ILE A 58 26.68 8.58 6.21
C ILE A 58 26.62 9.84 7.09
N ASN A 59 25.46 10.09 7.72
CA ASN A 59 25.23 11.27 8.55
C ASN A 59 26.10 11.30 9.82
N GLU A 60 26.40 10.12 10.38
CA GLU A 60 27.37 9.98 11.47
C GLU A 60 28.78 10.41 11.04
N LYS A 61 29.24 9.99 9.85
CA LYS A 61 30.55 10.40 9.32
C LYS A 61 30.62 11.88 8.95
N ILE A 62 29.52 12.46 8.46
CA ILE A 62 29.41 13.92 8.27
C ILE A 62 29.60 14.66 9.61
N THR A 63 28.96 14.17 10.68
CA THR A 63 29.11 14.74 12.03
C THR A 63 30.54 14.58 12.57
N ALA A 64 31.21 13.46 12.24
CA ALA A 64 32.60 13.23 12.63
C ALA A 64 33.56 14.24 11.97
N VAL A 65 33.34 14.60 10.70
CA VAL A 65 34.12 15.66 10.02
C VAL A 65 33.95 17.00 10.75
N GLN A 66 32.71 17.41 11.04
CA GLN A 66 32.44 18.63 11.81
C GLN A 66 33.21 18.62 13.15
N THR A 67 33.10 17.50 13.88
CA THR A 67 33.74 17.33 15.18
C THR A 67 35.27 17.44 15.08
N ALA A 68 35.89 16.90 14.03
CA ALA A 68 37.33 16.99 13.81
C ALA A 68 37.80 18.45 13.60
N TYR A 69 37.06 19.24 12.80
CA TYR A 69 37.34 20.67 12.61
C TYR A 69 37.14 21.48 13.90
N LEU A 70 36.06 21.24 14.65
CA LEU A 70 35.79 21.90 15.93
C LEU A 70 36.86 21.56 16.99
N ASN A 71 37.33 20.31 17.01
CA ASN A 71 38.41 19.88 17.90
C ASN A 71 39.73 20.58 17.57
N ARG A 72 40.06 20.77 16.29
CA ARG A 72 41.27 21.51 15.88
C ARG A 72 41.23 22.96 16.32
N ILE A 73 40.08 23.62 16.20
CA ILE A 73 39.90 25.01 16.63
C ILE A 73 39.96 25.13 18.15
N SER A 74 39.23 24.29 18.88
CA SER A 74 39.19 24.32 20.34
C SER A 74 40.53 23.99 20.99
N HIS A 75 41.37 23.16 20.35
CA HIS A 75 42.74 22.91 20.77
C HIS A 75 43.70 24.09 20.51
N GLY A 76 43.28 25.09 19.72
CA GLY A 76 44.09 26.28 19.42
C GLY A 76 45.08 26.09 18.26
N CYS A 77 44.87 25.11 17.39
CA CYS A 77 45.67 24.92 16.17
C CYS A 77 45.32 25.91 15.05
N ARG A 78 44.08 26.39 15.05
CA ARG A 78 43.53 27.40 14.13
C ARG A 78 42.56 28.30 14.88
N SER A 79 42.39 29.52 14.38
CA SER A 79 41.38 30.49 14.84
C SER A 79 40.22 30.49 13.87
N ASP A 80 39.00 30.44 14.36
CA ASP A 80 37.80 30.71 13.56
C ASP A 80 37.27 32.13 13.76
N MET A 81 38.07 33.04 14.33
CA MET A 81 37.66 34.39 14.69
C MET A 81 38.32 35.46 13.80
N LYS A 82 37.57 36.52 13.51
CA LYS A 82 38.02 37.67 12.71
C LYS A 82 37.39 38.97 13.19
N TRP A 83 38.11 40.07 13.02
CA TRP A 83 37.53 41.42 13.17
C TRP A 83 36.63 41.74 11.98
N ILE A 84 35.35 42.00 12.26
CA ILE A 84 34.36 42.44 11.29
C ILE A 84 33.93 43.85 11.65
N GLN A 85 33.95 44.74 10.66
CA GLN A 85 33.40 46.08 10.81
C GLN A 85 31.88 45.98 10.85
N ILE A 86 31.26 46.46 11.94
CA ILE A 86 29.81 46.37 12.15
C ILE A 86 29.11 47.73 12.06
N ASP A 87 29.84 48.83 12.21
CA ASP A 87 29.26 50.18 12.22
C ASP A 87 30.32 51.23 11.85
N SER A 88 29.87 52.37 11.31
CA SER A 88 30.64 53.60 11.17
C SER A 88 29.75 54.77 11.55
N LYS A 89 30.15 55.57 12.52
CA LYS A 89 29.33 56.66 13.06
C LYS A 89 30.15 57.83 13.57
N SER A 90 29.50 58.99 13.67
CA SER A 90 30.09 60.16 14.29
C SER A 90 29.82 60.15 15.80
N LEU A 91 30.85 60.23 16.64
CA LEU A 91 30.69 60.35 18.09
C LEU A 91 31.19 61.72 18.56
N ASN A 92 30.39 62.36 19.43
CA ASN A 92 30.80 63.57 20.13
C ASN A 92 31.80 63.19 21.24
N ILE A 93 33.05 63.62 21.09
CA ILE A 93 34.07 63.44 22.12
C ILE A 93 33.92 64.55 23.17
N TYR A 94 33.94 64.19 24.46
CA TYR A 94 33.81 65.15 25.55
C TYR A 94 34.84 66.29 25.41
N ASN A 95 34.34 67.52 25.26
CA ASN A 95 35.12 68.75 25.01
C ASN A 95 35.88 68.81 23.66
N ASN A 96 35.43 68.10 22.62
CA ASN A 96 36.02 68.18 21.28
C ASN A 96 34.94 68.11 20.16
N ASN A 97 35.36 68.26 18.91
CA ASN A 97 34.50 68.10 17.73
C ASN A 97 34.03 66.64 17.59
N ASP A 98 32.96 66.45 16.81
CA ASP A 98 32.49 65.14 16.41
C ASP A 98 33.59 64.44 15.56
N GLU A 99 33.95 63.22 15.95
CA GLU A 99 34.91 62.38 15.23
C GLU A 99 34.19 61.18 14.61
N GLU A 100 34.55 60.84 13.37
CA GLU A 100 34.13 59.60 12.74
C GLU A 100 34.86 58.43 13.40
N VAL A 101 34.09 57.44 13.84
CA VAL A 101 34.60 56.21 14.44
C VAL A 101 34.05 55.00 13.70
N VAL A 102 34.88 53.98 13.60
CA VAL A 102 34.51 52.66 13.09
C VAL A 102 34.41 51.69 14.27
N VAL A 103 33.35 50.91 14.31
CA VAL A 103 33.17 49.86 15.32
C VAL A 103 33.47 48.51 14.70
N TYR A 104 34.42 47.80 15.30
CA TYR A 104 34.75 46.43 14.97
C TYR A 104 34.26 45.49 16.06
N GLU A 105 33.81 44.30 15.66
CA GLU A 105 33.47 43.20 16.55
C GLU A 105 34.21 41.94 16.12
N VAL A 106 34.73 41.17 17.09
CA VAL A 106 35.25 39.84 16.80
C VAL A 106 34.08 38.90 16.58
N GLN A 107 33.95 38.38 15.37
CA GLN A 107 32.93 37.39 15.00
C GLN A 107 33.61 36.15 14.42
N LYS A 108 32.82 35.08 14.19
CA LYS A 108 33.32 33.92 13.46
C LYS A 108 33.65 34.32 12.01
N ASP A 109 34.77 33.86 11.47
CA ASP A 109 35.23 34.25 10.14
C ASP A 109 34.34 33.66 9.04
N PRO A 110 33.52 34.48 8.35
CA PRO A 110 32.65 34.00 7.29
C PRO A 110 33.43 33.41 6.11
N ASN A 111 34.70 33.80 5.91
CA ASN A 111 35.52 33.32 4.79
C ASN A 111 36.01 31.88 4.99
N THR A 112 35.98 31.37 6.23
CA THR A 112 36.37 29.98 6.53
C THR A 112 35.17 29.09 6.87
N PHE A 113 33.96 29.66 6.84
CA PHE A 113 32.72 28.94 7.05
C PHE A 113 32.49 27.90 5.95
N GLN A 114 32.11 26.70 6.37
CA GLN A 114 31.71 25.61 5.50
C GLN A 114 30.52 24.89 6.11
N PHE A 115 29.75 24.20 5.28
CA PHE A 115 28.71 23.28 5.74
C PHE A 115 28.73 21.99 4.95
N LEU A 116 28.22 20.92 5.56
CA LEU A 116 27.95 19.65 4.91
C LEU A 116 26.49 19.27 5.18
N GLY A 117 25.72 19.03 4.11
CA GLY A 117 24.33 18.59 4.22
C GLY A 117 24.24 17.13 4.60
N TYR A 118 23.30 16.79 5.48
CA TYR A 118 22.96 15.41 5.75
C TYR A 118 22.25 14.78 4.56
N TYR A 119 22.43 13.47 4.39
CA TYR A 119 21.71 12.68 3.42
C TYR A 119 20.33 12.32 3.95
N GLY A 120 19.32 12.50 3.09
CA GLY A 120 17.94 12.10 3.36
C GLY A 120 17.23 11.68 2.08
N ALA A 121 16.20 10.86 2.24
CA ALA A 121 15.30 10.49 1.16
C ALA A 121 14.09 11.44 1.19
N LYS A 122 14.02 12.37 0.23
CA LYS A 122 12.95 13.35 0.08
C LYS A 122 11.80 12.76 -0.73
N PHE A 123 10.59 12.77 -0.19
CA PHE A 123 9.40 12.33 -0.90
C PHE A 123 8.57 13.51 -1.41
N TYR A 124 7.78 13.24 -2.46
CA TYR A 124 6.79 14.14 -3.04
C TYR A 124 5.46 13.40 -3.12
N ARG A 125 4.41 13.94 -2.51
CA ARG A 125 3.12 13.26 -2.35
C ARG A 125 1.98 14.14 -2.86
N HIS A 126 1.29 13.68 -3.90
CA HIS A 126 0.05 14.26 -4.39
C HIS A 126 -1.10 14.04 -3.39
N PRO A 127 -2.14 14.89 -3.39
CA PRO A 127 -3.37 14.65 -2.63
C PRO A 127 -4.04 13.30 -2.94
N LYS A 128 -3.95 12.81 -4.18
CA LYS A 128 -4.45 11.49 -4.58
C LYS A 128 -3.64 10.32 -4.02
N ASN A 129 -2.41 10.53 -3.52
CA ASN A 129 -1.64 9.43 -2.94
C ASN A 129 -2.10 9.18 -1.49
N ARG A 130 -3.17 8.39 -1.34
CA ARG A 130 -3.87 8.14 -0.09
C ARG A 130 -4.41 6.72 -0.06
N ASP A 131 -4.73 6.26 1.14
CA ASP A 131 -5.55 5.07 1.36
C ASP A 131 -7.02 5.38 1.00
N TYR A 132 -7.66 4.50 0.22
CA TYR A 132 -9.07 4.59 -0.18
C TYR A 132 -9.98 3.66 0.63
N GLY A 133 -9.43 2.85 1.54
CA GLY A 133 -10.13 2.16 2.62
C GLY A 133 -10.68 0.78 2.27
N ALA A 134 -10.49 0.29 1.05
CA ALA A 134 -10.71 -1.12 0.73
C ALA A 134 -9.44 -1.92 0.98
N ASN A 135 -9.56 -3.22 1.23
CA ASN A 135 -8.42 -4.09 1.49
C ASN A 135 -8.72 -5.51 1.01
N VAL A 136 -7.71 -6.21 0.52
CA VAL A 136 -7.77 -7.68 0.38
C VAL A 136 -7.65 -8.28 1.78
N VAL A 137 -8.74 -8.88 2.28
CA VAL A 137 -8.81 -9.34 3.67
C VAL A 137 -8.43 -10.80 3.84
N LEU A 138 -8.61 -11.61 2.79
CA LEU A 138 -8.21 -13.01 2.76
C LEU A 138 -8.19 -13.55 1.33
N THR A 139 -7.51 -14.68 1.17
CA THR A 139 -7.57 -15.53 -0.02
C THR A 139 -8.28 -16.83 0.37
N ILE A 140 -9.20 -17.28 -0.48
CA ILE A 140 -9.79 -18.62 -0.42
C ILE A 140 -8.93 -19.50 -1.30
N ASP A 141 -8.25 -20.49 -0.74
CA ASP A 141 -7.26 -21.27 -1.49
C ASP A 141 -7.93 -22.25 -2.45
N THR A 142 -9.08 -22.80 -2.09
CA THR A 142 -9.82 -23.77 -2.91
C THR A 142 -11.32 -23.58 -2.79
N ALA A 143 -11.96 -23.24 -3.91
CA ALA A 143 -13.40 -23.17 -4.04
C ALA A 143 -13.91 -23.53 -5.45
N ASP A 144 -15.18 -23.93 -5.51
CA ASP A 144 -15.90 -24.21 -6.75
C ASP A 144 -16.95 -23.11 -7.02
N ALA A 145 -16.90 -22.51 -8.21
CA ALA A 145 -17.84 -21.53 -8.73
C ALA A 145 -18.40 -22.03 -10.07
N ASN A 146 -19.71 -22.21 -10.17
CA ASN A 146 -20.36 -22.80 -11.34
C ASN A 146 -21.33 -21.82 -12.01
N PRO A 147 -21.28 -21.63 -13.35
CA PRO A 147 -22.23 -20.80 -14.07
C PRO A 147 -23.68 -21.20 -13.78
N GLY A 148 -24.55 -20.20 -13.64
CA GLY A 148 -25.96 -20.42 -13.29
C GLY A 148 -26.23 -20.66 -11.80
N SER A 149 -25.19 -20.75 -10.96
CA SER A 149 -25.32 -20.75 -9.50
C SER A 149 -24.59 -19.56 -8.91
N ALA A 150 -25.26 -18.79 -8.05
CA ALA A 150 -24.63 -17.73 -7.27
C ALA A 150 -23.99 -18.27 -5.97
N SER A 151 -23.72 -19.58 -5.88
CA SER A 151 -23.07 -20.20 -4.72
C SER A 151 -21.59 -20.44 -5.02
N LEU A 152 -20.71 -19.86 -4.20
CA LEU A 152 -19.29 -20.19 -4.16
C LEU A 152 -19.07 -21.25 -3.08
N ILE A 153 -18.74 -22.47 -3.48
CA ILE A 153 -18.53 -23.59 -2.56
C ILE A 153 -17.10 -23.53 -2.04
N ILE A 154 -16.93 -23.36 -0.73
CA ILE A 154 -15.61 -23.20 -0.10
C ILE A 154 -15.15 -24.57 0.36
N LEU A 155 -14.04 -25.03 -0.22
CA LEU A 155 -13.46 -26.37 0.00
C LEU A 155 -12.19 -26.31 0.87
N ASP A 156 -11.91 -25.14 1.43
CA ASP A 156 -10.74 -24.92 2.24
C ASP A 156 -10.78 -25.73 3.54
N SER A 157 -9.60 -26.05 4.07
CA SER A 157 -9.50 -26.86 5.29
C SER A 157 -10.06 -26.15 6.53
N ASP A 158 -10.03 -24.82 6.51
CA ASP A 158 -10.54 -23.90 7.52
C ASP A 158 -11.85 -23.22 7.09
N ALA A 159 -12.57 -23.78 6.11
CA ALA A 159 -13.80 -23.20 5.56
C ALA A 159 -14.85 -22.81 6.62
N ALA A 160 -14.92 -23.56 7.73
CA ALA A 160 -15.80 -23.23 8.86
C ALA A 160 -15.41 -21.92 9.56
N GLU A 161 -14.11 -21.61 9.67
CA GLU A 161 -13.61 -20.35 10.24
C GLU A 161 -13.83 -19.19 9.25
N LEU A 162 -13.52 -19.41 7.98
CA LEU A 162 -13.74 -18.43 6.91
C LEU A 162 -15.20 -17.97 6.84
N THR A 163 -16.14 -18.90 7.02
CA THR A 163 -17.59 -18.63 6.96
C THR A 163 -18.24 -18.33 8.32
N GLY A 164 -17.47 -18.34 9.41
CA GLY A 164 -17.98 -18.02 10.76
C GLY A 164 -18.89 -19.09 11.37
N PHE A 165 -18.88 -20.31 10.85
CA PHE A 165 -19.57 -21.46 11.44
C PHE A 165 -18.67 -22.26 12.39
N SER A 166 -17.42 -21.84 12.58
CA SER A 166 -16.54 -22.39 13.59
C SER A 166 -17.00 -22.03 15.00
N THR A 167 -16.81 -22.97 15.94
CA THR A 167 -17.05 -22.75 17.38
C THR A 167 -15.79 -22.30 18.11
N THR A 168 -14.63 -22.27 17.44
CA THR A 168 -13.32 -21.93 18.03
C THR A 168 -12.93 -20.47 17.79
N THR A 169 -13.39 -19.86 16.69
CA THR A 169 -13.10 -18.48 16.30
C THR A 169 -14.37 -17.65 16.28
N ALA A 170 -14.34 -16.49 16.97
CA ALA A 170 -15.51 -15.63 17.15
C ALA A 170 -15.81 -14.69 15.97
N SER A 171 -14.98 -14.69 14.92
CA SER A 171 -15.15 -13.82 13.76
C SER A 171 -15.01 -14.62 12.47
N ALA A 172 -15.98 -14.47 11.58
CA ALA A 172 -15.88 -14.93 10.20
C ALA A 172 -14.79 -14.14 9.46
N GLY A 173 -14.00 -14.83 8.63
CA GLY A 173 -13.08 -14.17 7.70
C GLY A 173 -13.84 -13.39 6.63
N ILE A 174 -14.82 -14.06 6.01
CA ILE A 174 -15.72 -13.53 4.98
C ILE A 174 -16.93 -12.89 5.65
N LYS A 175 -17.34 -11.71 5.17
CA LYS A 175 -18.52 -10.98 5.64
C LYS A 175 -19.47 -10.64 4.49
N THR A 176 -20.74 -10.46 4.83
CA THR A 176 -21.71 -9.89 3.88
C THR A 176 -21.24 -8.51 3.42
N GLY A 177 -21.27 -8.27 2.11
CA GLY A 177 -20.76 -7.06 1.47
C GLY A 177 -19.32 -7.17 0.97
N ASP A 178 -18.55 -8.19 1.39
CA ASP A 178 -17.23 -8.44 0.80
C ASP A 178 -17.38 -8.84 -0.69
N LEU A 179 -16.44 -8.45 -1.53
CA LEU A 179 -16.41 -8.73 -2.97
C LEU A 179 -15.51 -9.93 -3.26
N ILE A 180 -15.89 -10.74 -4.25
CA ILE A 180 -15.12 -11.92 -4.68
C ILE A 180 -14.51 -11.67 -6.06
N LYS A 181 -13.21 -11.92 -6.20
CA LYS A 181 -12.50 -11.92 -7.49
C LYS A 181 -11.63 -13.16 -7.64
N ASP A 182 -11.50 -13.67 -8.86
CA ASP A 182 -10.52 -14.71 -9.18
C ASP A 182 -9.12 -14.12 -9.46
N SER A 183 -9.06 -12.89 -9.96
CA SER A 183 -7.82 -12.14 -10.20
C SER A 183 -8.12 -10.64 -10.16
N LEU A 184 -7.17 -9.81 -9.70
CA LEU A 184 -7.31 -8.35 -9.77
C LEU A 184 -7.13 -7.86 -11.23
N ASP A 185 -6.09 -8.35 -11.90
CA ASP A 185 -5.67 -7.89 -13.23
C ASP A 185 -6.46 -8.50 -14.40
N ASP A 186 -6.67 -9.83 -14.36
CA ASP A 186 -7.24 -10.58 -15.49
C ASP A 186 -8.29 -11.59 -15.02
N PRO A 187 -9.50 -11.13 -14.66
CA PRO A 187 -10.58 -12.00 -14.23
C PRO A 187 -11.20 -12.80 -15.38
N ILE A 188 -11.31 -14.11 -15.21
CA ILE A 188 -11.93 -15.04 -16.15
C ILE A 188 -13.25 -15.58 -15.60
N ILE A 189 -13.32 -15.88 -14.29
CA ILE A 189 -14.49 -16.48 -13.65
C ILE A 189 -15.51 -15.40 -13.29
N PHE A 190 -15.05 -14.31 -12.68
CA PHE A 190 -15.87 -13.17 -12.24
C PHE A 190 -15.43 -11.89 -12.93
N GLN A 191 -15.95 -11.63 -14.15
CA GLN A 191 -15.66 -10.39 -14.89
C GLN A 191 -16.09 -9.11 -14.15
N THR A 192 -17.16 -9.21 -13.35
CA THR A 192 -17.54 -8.24 -12.33
C THR A 192 -17.38 -8.90 -10.98
N ALA A 193 -17.05 -8.13 -9.93
CA ALA A 193 -16.84 -8.69 -8.60
C ALA A 193 -18.18 -8.80 -7.85
N PRO A 194 -18.80 -9.99 -7.73
CA PRO A 194 -20.04 -10.10 -6.98
C PRO A 194 -19.78 -9.91 -5.48
N SER A 195 -20.76 -9.31 -4.81
CA SER A 195 -20.76 -9.16 -3.36
C SER A 195 -21.33 -10.40 -2.67
N VAL A 196 -20.79 -10.73 -1.50
CA VAL A 196 -21.32 -11.78 -0.63
C VAL A 196 -22.62 -11.30 -0.02
N THR A 197 -23.72 -12.00 -0.31
CA THR A 197 -25.07 -11.71 0.18
C THR A 197 -25.46 -12.56 1.38
N GLY A 198 -24.76 -13.68 1.62
CA GLY A 198 -25.00 -14.55 2.76
C GLY A 198 -23.98 -15.68 2.85
N LEU A 199 -23.95 -16.35 3.99
CA LEU A 199 -23.08 -17.49 4.28
C LEU A 199 -23.94 -18.65 4.76
N GLY A 200 -23.56 -19.87 4.42
CA GLY A 200 -24.30 -21.05 4.83
C GLY A 200 -23.60 -22.35 4.53
N THR A 201 -24.36 -23.43 4.64
CA THR A 201 -23.95 -24.76 4.21
C THR A 201 -24.89 -25.25 3.12
N THR A 202 -24.36 -25.97 2.14
CA THR A 202 -25.13 -26.57 1.05
C THR A 202 -24.65 -27.99 0.78
N SER A 203 -25.53 -28.82 0.22
CA SER A 203 -25.17 -30.14 -0.29
C SER A 203 -24.52 -30.00 -1.65
N TYR A 204 -23.30 -30.51 -1.79
CA TYR A 204 -22.53 -30.41 -3.04
C TYR A 204 -21.70 -31.67 -3.28
N ALA A 205 -21.62 -32.09 -4.54
CA ALA A 205 -20.81 -33.23 -4.97
C ALA A 205 -19.39 -32.77 -5.35
N ALA A 206 -18.54 -32.45 -4.37
CA ALA A 206 -17.19 -31.94 -4.63
C ALA A 206 -16.28 -32.99 -5.30
N TYR A 207 -16.30 -34.23 -4.79
CA TYR A 207 -15.46 -35.32 -5.28
C TYR A 207 -16.23 -36.28 -6.17
N ASN A 208 -15.58 -36.78 -7.23
CA ASN A 208 -16.16 -37.69 -8.20
C ASN A 208 -15.32 -38.97 -8.33
N TYR A 209 -15.92 -40.13 -8.09
CA TYR A 209 -15.22 -41.42 -8.08
C TYR A 209 -15.68 -42.31 -9.22
N ALA A 210 -14.74 -42.92 -9.94
CA ALA A 210 -15.07 -43.85 -11.01
C ALA A 210 -15.59 -45.19 -10.47
N VAL A 211 -16.66 -45.68 -11.08
CA VAL A 211 -17.25 -47.00 -10.81
C VAL A 211 -17.45 -47.70 -12.15
N SER A 212 -16.89 -48.91 -12.31
CA SER A 212 -17.12 -49.72 -13.50
C SER A 212 -18.37 -50.59 -13.35
N GLY A 213 -19.09 -50.73 -14.46
CA GLY A 213 -20.31 -51.50 -14.45
C GLY A 213 -21.06 -51.46 -15.77
N PHE A 214 -22.34 -51.77 -15.73
CA PHE A 214 -23.25 -51.63 -16.85
C PHE A 214 -24.61 -51.14 -16.36
N CYS A 215 -25.46 -50.68 -17.26
CA CYS A 215 -26.78 -50.16 -16.90
C CYS A 215 -27.86 -50.75 -17.80
N THR A 216 -29.08 -50.81 -17.32
CA THR A 216 -30.22 -51.28 -18.11
C THR A 216 -31.33 -50.24 -18.09
N ALA A 217 -31.76 -49.81 -19.28
CA ALA A 217 -32.82 -48.82 -19.42
C ALA A 217 -34.20 -49.32 -18.92
N ALA A 218 -34.40 -50.64 -18.87
CA ALA A 218 -35.68 -51.24 -18.51
C ALA A 218 -36.00 -51.20 -17.00
N ASP A 219 -35.00 -51.23 -16.14
CA ASP A 219 -35.16 -51.30 -14.67
C ASP A 219 -34.49 -50.15 -13.92
N ASN A 220 -33.91 -49.20 -14.66
CA ASN A 220 -33.28 -47.99 -14.18
C ASN A 220 -32.18 -48.19 -13.13
N LYS A 221 -31.29 -49.15 -13.40
CA LYS A 221 -30.20 -49.51 -12.49
C LYS A 221 -28.84 -49.44 -13.15
N ILE A 222 -27.84 -49.17 -12.32
CA ILE A 222 -26.42 -49.43 -12.62
C ILE A 222 -25.98 -50.60 -11.78
N TYR A 223 -25.36 -51.58 -12.44
CA TYR A 223 -24.79 -52.77 -11.84
C TYR A 223 -23.27 -52.62 -11.80
N GLY A 224 -22.70 -52.69 -10.60
CA GLY A 224 -21.25 -52.70 -10.42
C GLY A 224 -20.69 -54.05 -10.88
N ASP A 225 -19.63 -54.02 -11.70
CA ASP A 225 -18.91 -55.25 -12.09
C ASP A 225 -17.71 -55.55 -11.16
N GLN A 226 -17.54 -54.72 -10.12
CA GLN A 226 -16.51 -54.80 -9.08
C GLN A 226 -15.06 -54.75 -9.61
N ARG A 227 -14.83 -54.22 -10.83
CA ARG A 227 -13.49 -54.08 -11.40
C ARG A 227 -12.81 -52.77 -11.01
N VAL A 228 -13.57 -51.68 -10.89
CA VAL A 228 -13.13 -50.33 -10.52
C VAL A 228 -14.20 -49.75 -9.60
N GLY A 229 -13.85 -49.48 -8.35
CA GLY A 229 -14.80 -48.98 -7.34
C GLY A 229 -15.90 -49.97 -6.98
N PHE A 230 -16.60 -49.73 -5.88
CA PHE A 230 -17.74 -50.53 -5.46
C PHE A 230 -18.97 -49.63 -5.37
N ILE A 231 -20.03 -49.97 -6.11
CA ILE A 231 -21.22 -49.10 -6.18
C ILE A 231 -21.94 -48.99 -4.83
N THR A 232 -21.70 -49.93 -3.92
CA THR A 232 -22.23 -49.97 -2.56
C THR A 232 -21.49 -49.07 -1.57
N ASP A 233 -20.33 -48.52 -1.93
CA ASP A 233 -19.55 -47.62 -1.06
C ASP A 233 -20.14 -46.20 -1.02
N PHE A 234 -21.13 -45.93 -1.87
CA PHE A 234 -21.82 -44.65 -2.00
C PHE A 234 -23.13 -44.62 -1.21
N SER A 235 -23.70 -43.43 -1.04
CA SER A 235 -24.92 -43.21 -0.27
C SER A 235 -26.12 -42.92 -1.16
N ILE A 236 -27.31 -43.17 -0.64
CA ILE A 236 -28.55 -42.66 -1.24
C ILE A 236 -28.49 -41.14 -1.26
N GLY A 237 -28.77 -40.53 -2.42
CA GLY A 237 -28.65 -39.09 -2.65
C GLY A 237 -27.40 -38.67 -3.41
N ASP A 238 -26.37 -39.52 -3.50
CA ASP A 238 -25.18 -39.22 -4.31
C ASP A 238 -25.53 -39.13 -5.80
N GLU A 239 -24.87 -38.21 -6.51
CA GLU A 239 -25.11 -37.94 -7.92
C GLU A 239 -24.36 -38.94 -8.81
N ILE A 240 -24.93 -39.32 -9.95
CA ILE A 240 -24.27 -40.18 -10.94
C ILE A 240 -24.14 -39.48 -12.28
N TYR A 241 -22.95 -39.62 -12.87
CA TYR A 241 -22.59 -39.08 -14.17
C TYR A 241 -22.02 -40.15 -15.10
N ASP A 242 -22.10 -39.88 -16.40
CA ASP A 242 -21.54 -40.72 -17.46
C ASP A 242 -20.03 -40.57 -17.63
N ASN A 243 -19.45 -39.53 -17.03
CA ASN A 243 -18.06 -39.12 -17.22
C ASN A 243 -17.50 -38.41 -15.98
N ALA A 244 -16.17 -38.27 -15.96
CA ALA A 244 -15.43 -37.66 -14.86
C ALA A 244 -15.71 -36.17 -14.66
N ASN A 245 -16.19 -35.48 -15.70
CA ASN A 245 -16.42 -34.03 -15.71
C ASN A 245 -17.77 -33.62 -15.10
N LYS A 246 -18.46 -34.51 -14.37
CA LYS A 246 -19.77 -34.26 -13.75
C LYS A 246 -20.84 -33.79 -14.75
N THR A 247 -20.80 -34.31 -15.98
CA THR A 247 -21.79 -34.00 -17.03
C THR A 247 -22.45 -35.26 -17.57
N SER A 248 -23.62 -35.13 -18.19
CA SER A 248 -24.26 -36.23 -18.91
C SER A 248 -23.68 -36.37 -20.32
N SER A 249 -23.23 -37.57 -20.69
CA SER A 249 -22.83 -37.91 -22.07
C SER A 249 -23.94 -38.62 -22.84
N GLY A 250 -25.18 -38.60 -22.31
CA GLY A 250 -26.38 -39.08 -22.98
C GLY A 250 -26.88 -40.45 -22.54
N ILE A 251 -26.27 -41.10 -21.54
CA ILE A 251 -26.72 -42.39 -20.99
C ILE A 251 -27.43 -42.17 -19.65
N ILE A 252 -26.77 -41.47 -18.72
CA ILE A 252 -27.34 -41.03 -17.46
C ILE A 252 -27.77 -39.57 -17.62
N PRO A 253 -29.08 -39.24 -17.45
CA PRO A 253 -29.55 -37.86 -17.48
C PRO A 253 -28.84 -36.99 -16.43
N SER A 254 -28.70 -35.69 -16.72
CA SER A 254 -28.19 -34.73 -15.74
C SER A 254 -29.09 -34.68 -14.49
N GLY A 255 -28.49 -34.51 -13.31
CA GLY A 255 -29.19 -34.49 -12.02
C GLY A 255 -29.71 -35.85 -11.55
N THR A 256 -29.18 -36.96 -12.08
CA THR A 256 -29.52 -38.31 -11.61
C THR A 256 -28.83 -38.60 -10.28
N THR A 257 -29.59 -39.15 -9.34
CA THR A 257 -29.13 -39.51 -7.99
C THR A 257 -29.45 -40.96 -7.66
N ILE A 258 -28.71 -41.52 -6.71
CA ILE A 258 -28.97 -42.85 -6.16
C ILE A 258 -30.20 -42.80 -5.26
N THR A 259 -31.17 -43.69 -5.47
CA THR A 259 -32.39 -43.80 -4.65
C THR A 259 -32.45 -45.07 -3.83
N GLY A 260 -31.57 -46.04 -4.08
CA GLY A 260 -31.51 -47.27 -3.31
C GLY A 260 -30.46 -48.25 -3.83
N PHE A 261 -30.11 -49.22 -3.00
CA PHE A 261 -29.17 -50.28 -3.32
C PHE A 261 -29.84 -51.65 -3.24
N GLY A 262 -29.30 -52.61 -3.96
CA GLY A 262 -29.68 -54.01 -3.83
C GLY A 262 -28.73 -54.93 -4.55
N THR A 263 -29.02 -56.22 -4.47
CA THR A 263 -28.26 -57.26 -5.17
C THR A 263 -29.15 -57.92 -6.20
N ALA A 264 -28.63 -58.17 -7.40
CA ALA A 264 -29.26 -58.99 -8.41
C ALA A 264 -28.40 -60.22 -8.71
N VAL A 265 -29.05 -61.27 -9.18
CA VAL A 265 -28.37 -62.47 -9.65
C VAL A 265 -28.21 -62.38 -11.17
N GLY A 266 -26.97 -62.24 -11.62
CA GLY A 266 -26.58 -62.38 -13.01
C GLY A 266 -26.13 -63.79 -13.34
N ILE A 267 -26.21 -64.15 -14.61
CA ILE A 267 -25.59 -65.37 -15.15
C ILE A 267 -24.47 -64.91 -16.08
N THR A 268 -23.24 -65.30 -15.76
CA THR A 268 -22.08 -65.10 -16.64
C THR A 268 -21.53 -66.46 -17.05
N SER A 269 -20.68 -66.50 -18.07
CA SER A 269 -20.04 -67.74 -18.50
C SER A 269 -18.53 -67.66 -18.30
N TYR A 270 -17.93 -68.78 -17.91
CA TYR A 270 -16.49 -68.93 -17.85
C TYR A 270 -16.06 -70.13 -18.70
N VAL A 271 -14.88 -70.04 -19.28
CA VAL A 271 -14.27 -71.15 -20.02
C VAL A 271 -13.46 -71.96 -19.04
N GLN A 272 -13.87 -73.20 -18.81
CA GLN A 272 -13.11 -74.15 -18.01
C GLN A 272 -11.78 -74.50 -18.69
N ALA A 273 -10.81 -75.03 -17.93
CA ALA A 273 -9.49 -75.41 -18.47
C ALA A 273 -9.56 -76.45 -19.61
N ASN A 274 -10.68 -77.14 -19.76
CA ASN A 274 -10.97 -78.09 -20.84
C ASN A 274 -11.64 -77.45 -22.08
N GLY A 275 -11.78 -76.12 -22.11
CA GLY A 275 -12.41 -75.38 -23.21
C GLY A 275 -13.95 -75.32 -23.18
N ILE A 276 -14.61 -75.90 -22.18
CA ILE A 276 -16.07 -75.88 -22.07
C ILE A 276 -16.52 -74.58 -21.41
N THR A 277 -17.34 -73.82 -22.13
CA THR A 277 -18.02 -72.63 -21.59
C THR A 277 -19.18 -73.07 -20.69
N THR A 278 -19.09 -72.78 -19.39
CA THR A 278 -20.12 -73.12 -18.40
C THR A 278 -20.70 -71.83 -17.81
N ALA A 279 -22.02 -71.83 -17.59
CA ALA A 279 -22.71 -70.73 -16.92
C ALA A 279 -22.49 -70.80 -15.40
N ILE A 280 -22.16 -69.68 -14.79
CA ILE A 280 -22.08 -69.49 -13.35
C ILE A 280 -23.01 -68.36 -12.92
N GLN A 281 -23.52 -68.51 -11.72
CA GLN A 281 -24.28 -67.47 -11.05
C GLN A 281 -23.31 -66.48 -10.42
N VAL A 282 -23.52 -65.20 -10.68
CA VAL A 282 -22.80 -64.10 -10.04
C VAL A 282 -23.81 -63.20 -9.35
N VAL A 283 -23.50 -62.77 -8.13
CA VAL A 283 -24.28 -61.74 -7.45
C VAL A 283 -23.67 -60.39 -7.81
N LEU A 284 -24.49 -59.50 -8.36
CA LEU A 284 -24.10 -58.15 -8.78
C LEU A 284 -24.79 -57.15 -7.86
N ASP A 285 -24.01 -56.21 -7.35
CA ASP A 285 -24.55 -55.07 -6.61
C ASP A 285 -25.09 -54.04 -7.61
N PHE A 286 -26.23 -53.42 -7.29
CA PHE A 286 -26.81 -52.37 -8.11
C PHE A 286 -27.22 -51.16 -7.29
N ALA A 287 -27.14 -49.99 -7.93
CA ALA A 287 -27.80 -48.76 -7.51
C ALA A 287 -29.03 -48.51 -8.39
N THR A 288 -30.15 -48.15 -7.76
CA THR A 288 -31.36 -47.68 -8.43
C THR A 288 -31.28 -46.17 -8.57
N LEU A 289 -31.68 -45.65 -9.72
CA LEU A 289 -31.51 -44.25 -10.07
C LEU A 289 -32.82 -43.47 -9.97
N SER A 290 -32.74 -42.16 -9.72
CA SER A 290 -33.90 -41.27 -9.65
C SER A 290 -34.50 -40.96 -11.03
N ASN A 291 -33.65 -40.83 -12.05
CA ASN A 291 -34.06 -40.58 -13.44
C ASN A 291 -33.80 -41.82 -14.31
N PRO A 292 -34.64 -42.08 -15.32
CA PRO A 292 -34.48 -43.22 -16.22
C PRO A 292 -33.20 -43.13 -17.06
N VAL A 293 -32.41 -44.21 -17.08
CA VAL A 293 -31.28 -44.36 -18.00
C VAL A 293 -31.76 -44.29 -19.46
N SER A 294 -31.16 -43.39 -20.25
CA SER A 294 -31.54 -43.13 -21.64
C SER A 294 -31.22 -44.28 -22.60
N SER A 295 -30.20 -45.09 -22.30
CA SER A 295 -29.85 -46.29 -23.08
C SER A 295 -29.13 -47.33 -22.21
N GLY A 296 -29.43 -48.61 -22.42
CA GLY A 296 -28.76 -49.69 -21.70
C GLY A 296 -27.36 -49.99 -22.26
N ILE A 297 -26.44 -50.37 -21.37
CA ILE A 297 -25.12 -50.90 -21.70
C ILE A 297 -25.12 -52.39 -21.38
N ALA A 298 -24.69 -53.22 -22.34
CA ALA A 298 -24.61 -54.65 -22.13
C ALA A 298 -23.52 -54.99 -21.09
N ALA A 299 -23.80 -55.98 -20.23
CA ALA A 299 -22.87 -56.46 -19.20
C ALA A 299 -21.53 -56.97 -19.76
N THR A 300 -21.50 -57.40 -21.03
CA THR A 300 -20.27 -57.85 -21.71
C THR A 300 -19.39 -56.71 -22.23
N VAL A 301 -19.94 -55.50 -22.35
CA VAL A 301 -19.21 -54.31 -22.81
C VAL A 301 -18.65 -53.56 -21.60
N GLY A 302 -19.51 -53.28 -20.62
CA GLY A 302 -19.16 -52.47 -19.45
C GLY A 302 -18.82 -51.01 -19.79
N ARG A 303 -18.85 -50.14 -18.79
CA ARG A 303 -18.47 -48.72 -18.88
C ARG A 303 -18.08 -48.20 -17.49
N ASN A 304 -17.26 -47.15 -17.48
CA ASN A 304 -17.01 -46.36 -16.28
C ASN A 304 -18.10 -45.30 -16.12
N PHE A 305 -18.86 -45.41 -15.03
CA PHE A 305 -19.69 -44.35 -14.48
C PHE A 305 -18.88 -43.58 -13.45
N HIS A 306 -19.38 -42.41 -13.05
CA HIS A 306 -18.75 -41.62 -12.01
C HIS A 306 -19.80 -41.20 -10.98
N VAL A 307 -19.50 -41.40 -9.71
CA VAL A 307 -20.39 -41.06 -8.59
C VAL A 307 -19.82 -39.85 -7.87
N GLY A 308 -20.60 -38.76 -7.89
CA GLY A 308 -20.35 -37.54 -7.13
C GLY A 308 -20.85 -37.70 -5.70
N VAL A 309 -19.92 -37.75 -4.74
CA VAL A 309 -20.27 -37.91 -3.32
C VAL A 309 -20.82 -36.59 -2.80
N VAL A 310 -22.12 -36.56 -2.52
CA VAL A 310 -22.82 -35.39 -2.03
C VAL A 310 -22.57 -35.29 -0.53
N SER A 311 -21.89 -34.24 -0.12
CA SER A 311 -21.66 -33.92 1.29
C SER A 311 -22.03 -32.47 1.58
N THR A 312 -22.12 -32.12 2.86
CA THR A 312 -22.38 -30.75 3.28
C THR A 312 -21.09 -29.95 3.25
N TYR A 313 -21.05 -28.90 2.44
CA TYR A 313 -19.94 -27.95 2.33
C TYR A 313 -20.38 -26.55 2.73
N TYR A 314 -19.44 -25.73 3.18
CA TYR A 314 -19.67 -24.31 3.41
C TYR A 314 -19.73 -23.57 2.08
N PHE A 315 -20.56 -22.54 2.00
CA PHE A 315 -20.64 -21.71 0.81
C PHE A 315 -20.92 -20.25 1.14
N ALA A 316 -20.51 -19.38 0.22
CA ALA A 316 -20.94 -17.98 0.18
C ALA A 316 -21.96 -17.79 -0.95
N SER A 317 -23.09 -17.18 -0.62
CA SER A 317 -24.06 -16.71 -1.61
C SER A 317 -23.59 -15.38 -2.16
N LEU A 318 -23.63 -15.23 -3.48
CA LEU A 318 -23.13 -14.09 -4.22
C LEU A 318 -24.27 -13.29 -4.84
N SER A 319 -24.04 -12.01 -5.15
CA SER A 319 -25.01 -11.15 -5.83
C SER A 319 -25.20 -11.50 -7.31
N ALA A 320 -24.20 -12.14 -7.92
CA ALA A 320 -24.24 -12.62 -9.30
C ALA A 320 -23.54 -13.99 -9.43
N ALA A 321 -23.98 -14.77 -10.41
CA ALA A 321 -23.34 -16.03 -10.78
C ALA A 321 -22.08 -15.78 -11.63
N PRO A 322 -21.08 -16.67 -11.58
CA PRO A 322 -19.88 -16.54 -12.42
C PRO A 322 -20.22 -16.72 -13.91
N VAL A 323 -19.40 -16.12 -14.77
CA VAL A 323 -19.55 -16.25 -16.24
C VAL A 323 -18.88 -17.52 -16.78
N SER A 324 -17.93 -18.08 -16.03
CA SER A 324 -17.19 -19.30 -16.35
C SER A 324 -17.10 -20.22 -15.14
N THR A 325 -16.77 -21.49 -15.37
CA THR A 325 -16.58 -22.45 -14.28
C THR A 325 -15.18 -22.31 -13.67
N GLY A 326 -15.11 -22.16 -12.35
CA GLY A 326 -13.90 -22.36 -11.57
C GLY A 326 -14.06 -23.59 -10.69
N ILE A 327 -13.28 -24.64 -10.93
CA ILE A 327 -13.24 -25.84 -10.07
C ILE A 327 -11.90 -25.85 -9.35
N SER A 328 -11.93 -26.03 -8.03
CA SER A 328 -10.77 -26.04 -7.14
C SER A 328 -9.86 -24.82 -7.40
N SER A 329 -10.50 -23.66 -7.56
CA SER A 329 -9.86 -22.40 -7.92
C SER A 329 -9.67 -21.52 -6.68
N SER A 330 -8.68 -20.63 -6.73
CA SER A 330 -8.41 -19.64 -5.68
C SER A 330 -9.21 -18.37 -5.95
N PHE A 331 -9.64 -17.69 -4.89
CA PHE A 331 -10.36 -16.42 -4.97
C PHE A 331 -9.88 -15.43 -3.92
N LEU A 332 -9.83 -14.15 -4.30
CA LEU A 332 -9.55 -13.02 -3.42
C LEU A 332 -10.85 -12.49 -2.85
N VAL A 333 -10.84 -12.16 -1.57
CA VAL A 333 -11.94 -11.49 -0.88
C VAL A 333 -11.52 -10.07 -0.56
N ILE A 334 -12.22 -9.12 -1.16
CA ILE A 334 -11.95 -7.69 -1.05
C ILE A 334 -13.03 -7.09 -0.17
N ARG A 335 -12.65 -6.44 0.93
CA ARG A 335 -13.59 -5.70 1.76
C ARG A 335 -13.65 -4.25 1.28
N PRO A 336 -14.79 -3.78 0.75
CA PRO A 336 -14.91 -2.39 0.32
C PRO A 336 -14.92 -1.44 1.52
N GLY A 337 -14.41 -0.22 1.32
CA GLY A 337 -14.51 0.86 2.31
C GLY A 337 -15.95 1.35 2.50
N ASP A 338 -16.23 1.97 3.64
CA ASP A 338 -17.53 2.59 3.93
C ASP A 338 -17.67 3.91 3.18
N ILE A 339 -18.61 3.94 2.22
CA ILE A 339 -18.89 5.11 1.37
C ILE A 339 -20.14 5.88 1.78
N SER A 340 -20.86 5.42 2.81
CA SER A 340 -22.20 5.93 3.13
C SER A 340 -22.21 7.38 3.61
N ASP A 341 -21.06 7.89 4.06
CA ASP A 341 -20.90 9.27 4.54
C ASP A 341 -19.65 9.97 3.98
N ILE A 342 -19.16 9.54 2.82
CA ILE A 342 -18.06 10.25 2.17
C ILE A 342 -18.58 11.59 1.63
N GLU A 343 -18.36 12.67 2.39
CA GLU A 343 -18.39 14.03 1.89
C GLU A 343 -17.07 14.33 1.16
N PHE A 344 -17.00 13.87 -0.10
CA PHE A 344 -15.90 14.18 -0.99
C PHE A 344 -16.16 15.50 -1.71
N ASP A 345 -15.28 16.48 -1.51
CA ASP A 345 -15.28 17.71 -2.30
C ASP A 345 -14.74 17.42 -3.70
N SER A 346 -15.66 17.19 -4.64
CA SER A 346 -15.32 16.86 -6.02
C SER A 346 -14.54 17.97 -6.75
N SER A 347 -14.47 19.18 -6.19
CA SER A 347 -13.75 20.31 -6.78
C SER A 347 -12.25 20.34 -6.46
N LYS A 348 -11.77 19.48 -5.54
CA LYS A 348 -10.36 19.44 -5.17
C LYS A 348 -9.49 18.84 -6.27
N ASN A 349 -8.31 19.43 -6.45
CA ASN A 349 -7.31 18.97 -7.41
C ASN A 349 -6.60 17.70 -6.87
N PRO A 350 -6.54 16.60 -7.64
CA PRO A 350 -5.83 15.39 -7.23
C PRO A 350 -4.30 15.53 -7.17
N ILE A 351 -3.73 16.52 -7.85
CA ILE A 351 -2.27 16.68 -8.03
C ILE A 351 -1.69 17.74 -7.09
N ASP A 352 -2.45 18.79 -6.76
CA ASP A 352 -1.94 20.00 -6.10
C ASP A 352 -2.79 20.34 -4.85
N PRO A 353 -2.18 20.67 -3.69
CA PRO A 353 -0.73 20.82 -3.43
C PRO A 353 -0.01 19.52 -3.12
N VAL A 354 1.25 19.47 -3.54
CA VAL A 354 2.20 18.38 -3.27
C VAL A 354 2.77 18.56 -1.87
N GLU A 355 2.65 17.53 -1.04
CA GLU A 355 3.37 17.46 0.22
C GLU A 355 4.79 16.96 -0.03
N ILE A 356 5.78 17.73 0.44
CA ILE A 356 7.19 17.38 0.40
C ILE A 356 7.74 17.21 1.82
N GLY A 357 8.59 16.21 2.00
CA GLY A 357 9.17 15.91 3.30
C GLY A 357 10.26 14.84 3.22
N ILE A 358 10.72 14.37 4.38
CA ILE A 358 11.71 13.28 4.48
C ILE A 358 11.00 11.96 4.81
N ALA A 359 11.29 10.93 4.02
CA ALA A 359 10.74 9.59 4.17
C ALA A 359 11.45 8.87 5.33
N GLU A 360 10.89 9.00 6.52
CA GLU A 360 11.34 8.32 7.75
C GLU A 360 10.12 7.85 8.56
N GLY A 361 10.29 6.75 9.31
CA GLY A 361 9.23 6.19 10.16
C GLY A 361 7.95 5.89 9.38
N GLY A 362 6.82 6.45 9.82
CA GLY A 362 5.52 6.28 9.15
C GLY A 362 5.38 6.99 7.80
N ASN A 363 6.43 7.66 7.30
CA ASN A 363 6.45 8.28 5.97
C ASN A 363 7.22 7.47 4.92
N VAL A 364 7.75 6.30 5.29
CA VAL A 364 8.35 5.36 4.35
C VAL A 364 7.28 4.84 3.38
N GLY A 365 7.61 4.73 2.10
CA GLY A 365 6.68 4.29 1.04
C GLY A 365 5.72 5.36 0.52
N LYS A 366 5.67 6.53 1.17
CA LYS A 366 4.77 7.61 0.77
C LYS A 366 5.27 8.37 -0.46
N GLY A 367 4.31 8.82 -1.25
CA GLY A 367 4.53 9.80 -2.31
C GLY A 367 4.84 9.16 -3.67
N HIS A 368 4.47 9.88 -4.72
CA HIS A 368 4.65 9.47 -6.12
C HIS A 368 6.13 9.54 -6.57
N GLN A 369 6.98 10.27 -5.85
CA GLN A 369 8.41 10.35 -6.13
C GLN A 369 9.24 10.33 -4.84
N LEU A 370 10.43 9.73 -4.93
CA LEU A 370 11.45 9.72 -3.89
C LEU A 370 12.80 10.13 -4.48
N SER A 371 13.55 11.01 -3.81
CA SER A 371 14.86 11.50 -4.27
C SER A 371 15.87 11.50 -3.14
N LEU A 372 17.11 11.08 -3.42
CA LEU A 372 18.22 11.22 -2.48
C LEU A 372 18.77 12.64 -2.55
N ILE A 373 18.82 13.31 -1.40
CA ILE A 373 19.27 14.71 -1.30
C ILE A 373 20.37 14.89 -0.25
N ASN A 374 21.19 15.93 -0.42
CA ASN A 374 22.20 16.38 0.55
C ASN A 374 22.36 17.92 0.54
N ASN A 375 21.29 18.64 0.19
CA ASN A 375 21.24 20.11 0.00
C ASN A 375 21.52 20.94 1.27
N GLY A 376 21.42 20.33 2.46
CA GLY A 376 21.61 21.03 3.73
C GLY A 376 20.42 21.89 4.18
N ASP A 377 19.28 21.77 3.50
CA ASP A 377 18.03 22.44 3.83
C ASP A 377 17.40 21.88 5.11
N PRO A 378 16.52 22.63 5.79
CA PRO A 378 15.95 22.21 7.06
C PRO A 378 15.05 20.98 6.90
N LYS A 379 15.03 20.14 7.94
CA LYS A 379 14.16 18.98 8.04
C LYS A 379 12.76 19.41 8.48
N ILE A 380 11.92 19.68 7.48
CA ILE A 380 10.51 20.07 7.64
C ILE A 380 9.63 19.29 6.66
N THR A 381 8.33 19.27 6.93
CA THR A 381 7.30 18.83 5.97
C THR A 381 6.46 20.04 5.61
N THR A 382 6.24 20.27 4.32
CA THR A 382 5.46 21.41 3.82
C THR A 382 4.67 21.02 2.58
N GLN A 383 3.69 21.84 2.25
CA GLN A 383 2.96 21.75 0.98
C GLN A 383 3.51 22.78 0.00
N TRP A 384 3.49 22.42 -1.28
CA TRP A 384 3.96 23.24 -2.39
C TRP A 384 3.11 22.97 -3.63
N SER A 385 2.78 24.01 -4.38
CA SER A 385 2.11 23.87 -5.66
C SER A 385 3.15 23.65 -6.75
N GLU A 386 3.28 22.41 -7.20
CA GLU A 386 4.21 22.04 -8.28
C GLU A 386 3.76 22.58 -9.65
N ILE A 387 2.45 22.81 -9.83
CA ILE A 387 1.88 23.24 -11.11
C ILE A 387 2.03 24.74 -11.32
N THR A 388 2.05 25.52 -10.24
CA THR A 388 2.38 26.94 -10.33
C THR A 388 3.90 27.07 -10.36
N ASP A 389 4.45 28.02 -11.11
CA ASP A 389 5.91 28.28 -11.17
C ASP A 389 6.48 28.84 -9.84
N GLU A 390 5.86 28.49 -8.70
CA GLU A 390 6.34 28.82 -7.36
C GLU A 390 7.62 28.03 -7.05
N PRO A 391 8.65 28.68 -6.47
CA PRO A 391 9.88 28.00 -6.13
C PRO A 391 9.64 26.93 -5.06
N GLU A 392 10.21 25.75 -5.28
CA GLU A 392 10.14 24.65 -4.32
C GLU A 392 10.69 25.10 -2.95
N PRO A 393 9.94 24.90 -1.85
CA PRO A 393 10.40 25.32 -0.54
C PRO A 393 11.64 24.51 -0.08
N PRO A 394 12.53 25.13 0.72
CA PRO A 394 13.77 24.50 1.16
C PRO A 394 13.47 23.37 2.14
N VAL A 395 13.53 22.15 1.64
CA VAL A 395 13.30 20.92 2.42
C VAL A 395 14.48 19.98 2.25
N GLY A 396 15.08 19.60 3.37
CA GLY A 396 16.27 18.77 3.42
C GLY A 396 16.34 17.87 4.66
N ALA A 397 17.49 17.25 4.87
CA ALA A 397 17.77 16.44 6.06
C ALA A 397 18.53 17.23 7.15
N GLY A 398 18.71 18.54 6.97
CA GLY A 398 19.56 19.39 7.79
C GLY A 398 21.03 19.37 7.35
N ARG A 399 21.87 20.05 8.13
CA ARG A 399 23.31 20.18 7.86
C ARG A 399 24.12 20.29 9.15
N VAL A 400 25.42 20.07 9.02
CA VAL A 400 26.42 20.50 9.99
C VAL A 400 27.16 21.72 9.47
N GLU A 401 27.52 22.61 10.39
CA GLU A 401 28.25 23.84 10.11
C GLU A 401 29.57 23.82 10.87
N TYR A 402 30.66 24.21 10.21
CA TYR A 402 32.00 24.27 10.80
C TYR A 402 32.83 25.36 10.15
N TYR A 403 33.98 25.64 10.76
CA TYR A 403 34.95 26.58 10.23
C TYR A 403 36.26 25.83 9.97
N ILE A 404 36.88 26.08 8.82
CA ILE A 404 38.23 25.58 8.54
C ILE A 404 39.21 26.30 9.48
N GLY A 405 38.99 27.59 9.74
CA GLY A 405 39.87 28.44 10.54
C GLY A 405 41.18 28.80 9.86
N ASP A 406 41.88 29.78 10.44
CA ASP A 406 43.12 30.37 9.92
C ASP A 406 44.22 30.38 11.00
N LEU A 407 45.45 30.76 10.61
CA LEU A 407 46.63 30.89 11.46
C LEU A 407 46.73 32.25 12.18
N GLN A 408 45.68 33.05 12.14
CA GLN A 408 45.67 34.40 12.67
C GLN A 408 44.62 34.58 13.78
N TRP A 409 45.07 34.96 14.97
CA TRP A 409 44.20 35.27 16.10
C TRP A 409 43.99 36.78 16.23
N PRO A 410 42.75 37.25 16.31
CA PRO A 410 42.44 38.65 16.60
C PRO A 410 43.12 39.15 17.88
N THR A 411 43.72 40.33 17.80
CA THR A 411 44.35 41.03 18.94
C THR A 411 43.83 42.45 19.04
N ILE A 412 43.95 43.01 20.25
CA ILE A 412 43.67 44.39 20.57
C ILE A 412 44.93 44.98 21.20
N ARG A 413 45.28 46.17 20.75
CA ARG A 413 46.31 47.00 21.35
C ARG A 413 45.60 48.09 22.13
N VAL A 414 45.91 48.25 23.41
CA VAL A 414 45.40 49.35 24.23
C VAL A 414 46.59 50.09 24.80
N LYS A 415 46.53 51.43 24.79
CA LYS A 415 47.52 52.29 25.41
C LYS A 415 47.04 52.66 26.81
N ASP A 416 47.87 52.48 27.82
CA ASP A 416 47.55 52.89 29.19
C ASP A 416 47.83 54.39 29.43
N GLY A 417 47.60 54.86 30.66
CA GLY A 417 47.76 56.26 31.06
C GLY A 417 49.21 56.76 31.04
N ASP A 418 50.19 55.86 31.14
CA ASP A 418 51.63 56.18 31.09
C ASP A 418 52.17 56.13 29.65
N GLY A 419 51.36 55.58 28.75
CA GLY A 419 51.59 55.56 27.31
C GLY A 419 52.17 54.26 26.79
N ASP A 420 52.21 53.22 27.63
CA ASP A 420 52.65 51.89 27.24
C ASP A 420 51.55 51.17 26.46
N VAL A 421 51.96 50.44 25.41
CA VAL A 421 51.05 49.71 24.54
C VAL A 421 51.02 48.25 24.95
N THR A 422 49.88 47.81 25.49
CA THR A 422 49.64 46.40 25.79
C THR A 422 48.85 45.77 24.64
N THR A 423 49.36 44.65 24.11
CA THR A 423 48.64 43.84 23.10
C THR A 423 48.11 42.57 23.76
N THR A 424 46.79 42.35 23.67
CA THR A 424 46.14 41.13 24.18
C THR A 424 45.31 40.47 23.09
N HIS A 425 45.06 39.17 23.22
CA HIS A 425 44.10 38.47 22.37
C HIS A 425 42.69 39.02 22.56
N ALA A 426 41.91 38.99 21.48
CA ALA A 426 40.51 39.40 21.50
C ALA A 426 39.60 38.17 21.59
N SER A 427 38.50 38.30 22.32
CA SER A 427 37.51 37.22 22.51
C SER A 427 36.31 37.39 21.57
N LEU A 428 35.61 36.31 21.26
CA LEU A 428 34.38 36.36 20.46
C LEU A 428 33.36 37.35 21.06
N GLY A 429 32.76 38.20 20.22
CA GLY A 429 31.83 39.25 20.62
C GLY A 429 32.49 40.51 21.18
N GLN A 430 33.81 40.54 21.33
CA GLN A 430 34.52 41.73 21.81
C GLN A 430 34.44 42.86 20.79
N ARG A 431 34.05 44.05 21.26
CA ARG A 431 33.90 45.26 20.43
C ARG A 431 35.00 46.27 20.72
N VAL A 432 35.50 46.91 19.67
CA VAL A 432 36.44 48.04 19.76
C VAL A 432 35.96 49.16 18.86
N ILE A 433 36.05 50.39 19.36
CA ILE A 433 35.72 51.62 18.64
C ILE A 433 37.03 52.31 18.31
N ILE A 434 37.27 52.59 17.02
CA ILE A 434 38.51 53.20 16.52
C ILE A 434 38.17 54.52 15.83
N SER A 435 38.78 55.63 16.26
CA SER A 435 38.67 56.93 15.57
C SER A 435 39.42 56.91 14.23
N VAL A 436 38.78 57.45 13.19
CA VAL A 436 39.33 57.52 11.83
C VAL A 436 40.37 58.65 11.77
N GLY A 437 41.64 58.29 11.55
CA GLY A 437 42.74 59.25 11.40
C GLY A 437 43.52 59.57 12.68
N SER A 438 43.15 59.00 13.83
CA SER A 438 43.97 59.10 15.05
C SER A 438 45.19 58.17 14.99
N THR A 439 46.38 58.70 15.30
CA THR A 439 47.62 57.91 15.46
C THR A 439 47.84 57.41 16.90
N THR A 440 46.91 57.71 17.80
CA THR A 440 46.98 57.40 19.24
C THR A 440 45.64 56.87 19.74
N GLY A 441 45.56 55.56 20.01
CA GLY A 441 44.36 54.91 20.50
C GLY A 441 44.41 53.39 20.42
N ALA A 442 43.35 52.72 20.88
CA ALA A 442 43.24 51.28 20.79
C ALA A 442 43.21 50.82 19.33
N GLY A 443 44.00 49.79 18.98
CA GLY A 443 44.12 49.28 17.61
C GLY A 443 43.75 47.81 17.52
N ILE A 444 43.07 47.41 16.45
CA ILE A 444 42.87 45.98 16.14
C ILE A 444 44.05 45.44 15.34
N GLY A 445 44.31 44.15 15.48
CA GLY A 445 45.32 43.46 14.69
C GLY A 445 45.17 41.95 14.75
N TYR A 446 46.16 41.26 14.22
CA TYR A 446 46.24 39.80 14.25
C TYR A 446 47.64 39.36 14.68
N THR A 447 47.72 38.19 15.29
CA THR A 447 48.99 37.54 15.62
C THR A 447 48.96 36.07 15.20
N GLY A 448 50.12 35.52 14.87
CA GLY A 448 50.29 34.09 14.56
C GLY A 448 50.41 33.19 15.80
N THR A 449 50.24 33.75 17.01
CA THR A 449 50.36 33.03 18.28
C THR A 449 48.98 32.90 18.94
N PRO A 450 48.53 31.68 19.29
CA PRO A 450 47.24 31.52 19.94
C PRO A 450 47.25 32.10 21.37
N PRO A 451 46.08 32.29 21.99
CA PRO A 451 45.96 32.80 23.37
C PRO A 451 46.75 32.00 24.42
N ALA A 452 46.98 30.71 24.17
CA ALA A 452 47.80 29.84 25.02
C ALA A 452 49.33 30.09 24.93
N GLY A 453 49.76 31.02 24.06
CA GLY A 453 51.15 31.49 23.95
C GLY A 453 51.94 30.88 22.78
N ALA A 454 51.70 29.62 22.44
CA ALA A 454 52.32 28.97 21.28
C ALA A 454 51.34 27.99 20.61
N ILE A 455 51.50 27.80 19.29
CA ILE A 455 50.74 26.77 18.57
C ILE A 455 51.10 25.40 19.17
N PRO A 456 50.12 24.57 19.58
CA PRO A 456 50.39 23.24 20.09
C PRO A 456 51.23 22.40 19.11
N GLY A 457 52.24 21.70 19.62
CA GLY A 457 53.15 20.90 18.78
C GLY A 457 52.50 19.66 18.14
N ASP A 458 51.32 19.27 18.61
CA ASP A 458 50.54 18.10 18.19
C ASP A 458 49.44 18.44 17.16
N CYS A 459 49.41 19.65 16.61
CA CYS A 459 48.40 20.03 15.61
C CYS A 459 48.37 19.14 14.36
N GLY A 460 49.49 18.49 14.02
CA GLY A 460 49.52 17.49 12.93
C GLY A 460 48.63 16.28 13.19
N THR A 461 48.36 15.92 14.45
CA THR A 461 47.42 14.85 14.81
C THR A 461 45.98 15.24 14.50
N TYR A 462 45.61 16.51 14.68
CA TYR A 462 44.28 17.01 14.35
C TYR A 462 44.07 17.14 12.84
N ASP A 463 45.10 17.58 12.10
CA ASP A 463 45.04 17.60 10.63
C ASP A 463 44.91 16.19 10.06
N ALA A 464 45.65 15.21 10.60
CA ALA A 464 45.49 13.80 10.22
C ALA A 464 44.08 13.26 10.56
N ALA A 465 43.53 13.62 11.73
CA ALA A 465 42.17 13.21 12.11
C ALA A 465 41.09 13.76 11.16
N ILE A 466 41.26 15.00 10.67
CA ILE A 466 40.39 15.58 9.64
C ILE A 466 40.49 14.78 8.34
N THR A 467 41.71 14.53 7.84
CA THR A 467 41.92 13.74 6.62
C THR A 467 41.32 12.34 6.73
N THR A 468 41.46 11.68 7.89
CA THR A 468 40.83 10.38 8.15
C THR A 468 39.31 10.50 8.14
N ALA A 469 38.72 11.47 8.83
CA ALA A 469 37.27 11.66 8.87
C ALA A 469 36.68 11.95 7.48
N GLU A 470 37.34 12.79 6.68
CA GLU A 470 36.94 13.09 5.29
C GLU A 470 37.05 11.85 4.39
N SER A 471 38.10 11.05 4.52
CA SER A 471 38.25 9.78 3.78
C SER A 471 37.15 8.79 4.15
N GLU A 472 36.91 8.56 5.44
CA GLU A 472 35.88 7.63 5.91
C GLU A 472 34.47 8.07 5.48
N MET A 473 34.20 9.38 5.48
CA MET A 473 32.96 9.95 4.96
C MET A 473 32.81 9.69 3.46
N ASN A 474 33.83 9.96 2.66
CA ASN A 474 33.79 9.71 1.21
C ASN A 474 33.63 8.22 0.89
N ASP A 475 34.30 7.35 1.65
CA ASP A 475 34.21 5.89 1.49
C ASP A 475 32.79 5.37 1.79
N ILE A 476 32.16 5.85 2.88
CA ILE A 476 30.79 5.42 3.21
C ILE A 476 29.77 5.99 2.22
N ILE A 477 29.95 7.22 1.72
CA ILE A 477 29.11 7.82 0.67
C ILE A 477 29.21 6.99 -0.61
N ALA A 478 30.43 6.68 -1.06
CA ALA A 478 30.68 5.91 -2.28
C ALA A 478 30.11 4.48 -2.19
N LYS A 479 30.10 3.89 -0.98
CA LYS A 479 29.52 2.58 -0.73
C LYS A 479 27.98 2.58 -0.71
N ASN A 480 27.37 3.50 0.02
CA ASN A 480 25.95 3.45 0.33
C ASN A 480 25.08 4.16 -0.71
N THR A 481 25.54 5.28 -1.30
CA THR A 481 24.77 6.08 -2.26
C THR A 481 24.30 5.27 -3.49
N PRO A 482 25.15 4.44 -4.13
CA PRO A 482 24.71 3.62 -5.26
C PRO A 482 23.63 2.60 -4.88
N ILE A 483 23.71 2.03 -3.66
CA ILE A 483 22.74 1.06 -3.16
C ILE A 483 21.40 1.75 -2.89
N ILE A 484 21.43 2.94 -2.29
CA ILE A 484 20.23 3.77 -2.07
C ILE A 484 19.56 4.08 -3.40
N ASN A 485 20.31 4.62 -4.36
CA ASN A 485 19.78 4.97 -5.68
C ASN A 485 19.24 3.75 -6.43
N HIS A 486 19.85 2.57 -6.28
CA HIS A 486 19.32 1.34 -6.85
C HIS A 486 17.91 1.01 -6.33
N TYR A 487 17.67 1.13 -5.02
CA TYR A 487 16.35 0.90 -4.44
C TYR A 487 15.34 1.98 -4.81
N ILE A 488 15.76 3.25 -4.86
CA ILE A 488 14.90 4.36 -5.34
C ILE A 488 14.44 4.07 -6.76
N SER A 489 15.38 3.83 -7.68
CA SER A 489 15.07 3.54 -9.09
C SER A 489 14.27 2.26 -9.29
N GLY A 490 14.46 1.25 -8.44
CA GLY A 490 13.65 0.03 -8.47
C GLY A 490 12.17 0.27 -8.10
N ALA A 491 11.89 1.28 -7.28
CA ALA A 491 10.54 1.65 -6.86
C ALA A 491 9.87 2.69 -7.78
N ASP A 492 10.63 3.40 -8.63
CA ASP A 492 10.09 4.47 -9.49
C ASP A 492 9.02 3.98 -10.47
N THR A 493 9.21 2.81 -11.09
CA THR A 493 8.19 2.23 -11.98
C THR A 493 6.92 1.84 -11.21
N LEU A 494 7.07 1.27 -10.01
CA LEU A 494 5.94 0.91 -9.15
C LEU A 494 5.17 2.16 -8.73
N ARG A 495 5.86 3.24 -8.34
CA ARG A 495 5.23 4.52 -8.01
C ARG A 495 4.49 5.14 -9.19
N SER A 496 5.02 5.01 -10.41
CA SER A 496 4.37 5.52 -11.61
C SER A 496 3.08 4.76 -11.94
N LEU A 497 3.08 3.43 -11.80
CA LEU A 497 1.87 2.62 -11.95
C LEU A 497 0.86 2.94 -10.86
N ARG A 498 1.30 2.97 -9.59
CA ARG A 498 0.47 3.36 -8.45
C ARG A 498 -0.16 4.75 -8.65
N ASP A 499 0.62 5.74 -9.09
CA ASP A 499 0.12 7.11 -9.29
C ASP A 499 -0.96 7.19 -10.40
N GLN A 500 -0.91 6.32 -11.41
CA GLN A 500 -1.96 6.20 -12.42
C GLN A 500 -3.24 5.62 -11.83
N ASP A 501 -3.13 4.51 -11.09
CA ASP A 501 -4.27 3.84 -10.46
C ASP A 501 -4.89 4.68 -9.35
N GLU A 502 -4.09 5.40 -8.57
CA GLU A 502 -4.55 6.42 -7.60
C GLU A 502 -5.29 7.57 -8.31
N GLY A 503 -4.92 7.89 -9.55
CA GLY A 503 -5.66 8.84 -10.38
C GLY A 503 -7.05 8.34 -10.76
N GLN A 504 -7.16 7.05 -11.09
CA GLN A 504 -8.43 6.39 -11.37
C GLN A 504 -9.31 6.27 -10.10
N ALA A 505 -8.71 5.85 -8.99
CA ALA A 505 -9.37 5.76 -7.68
C ALA A 505 -9.94 7.11 -7.23
N TRP A 506 -9.17 8.20 -7.40
CA TRP A 506 -9.66 9.55 -7.13
C TRP A 506 -10.88 9.92 -7.99
N GLY A 507 -10.88 9.54 -9.27
CA GLY A 507 -12.03 9.75 -10.16
C GLY A 507 -13.28 9.01 -9.69
N TYR A 508 -13.13 7.78 -9.18
CA TYR A 508 -14.24 7.05 -8.57
C TYR A 508 -14.75 7.72 -7.29
N LEU A 509 -13.86 8.19 -6.41
CA LEU A 509 -14.27 8.96 -5.23
C LEU A 509 -15.05 10.23 -5.59
N GLN A 510 -14.60 10.97 -6.62
CA GLN A 510 -15.32 12.13 -7.13
C GLN A 510 -16.73 11.77 -7.61
N SER A 511 -16.86 10.66 -8.33
CA SER A 511 -18.15 10.16 -8.80
C SER A 511 -19.07 9.77 -7.64
N ILE A 512 -18.57 9.01 -6.67
CA ILE A 512 -19.31 8.62 -5.46
C ILE A 512 -19.78 9.86 -4.69
N GLY A 513 -18.88 10.83 -4.46
CA GLY A 513 -19.22 12.09 -3.79
C GLY A 513 -20.33 12.86 -4.51
N TYR A 514 -20.27 12.96 -5.83
CA TYR A 514 -21.32 13.59 -6.64
C TYR A 514 -22.67 12.87 -6.54
N LEU A 515 -22.67 11.53 -6.66
CA LEU A 515 -23.88 10.72 -6.57
C LEU A 515 -24.54 10.83 -5.19
N ASN A 516 -23.74 10.79 -4.13
CA ASN A 516 -24.21 10.97 -2.75
C ASN A 516 -24.80 12.38 -2.53
N ALA A 517 -24.13 13.44 -2.99
CA ALA A 517 -24.61 14.81 -2.88
C ALA A 517 -25.93 15.01 -3.65
N ARG A 518 -26.02 14.44 -4.86
CA ARG A 518 -27.24 14.47 -5.67
C ARG A 518 -28.38 13.72 -4.97
N GLY A 519 -28.13 12.52 -4.44
CA GLY A 519 -29.13 11.74 -3.69
C GLY A 519 -29.65 12.50 -2.46
N LYS A 520 -28.76 13.15 -1.70
CA LYS A 520 -29.12 14.05 -0.58
C LYS A 520 -30.01 15.21 -1.05
N SER A 521 -29.66 15.85 -2.18
CA SER A 521 -30.46 16.94 -2.76
C SER A 521 -31.84 16.46 -3.25
N SER A 522 -31.93 15.32 -3.94
CA SER A 522 -33.20 14.77 -4.41
C SER A 522 -34.15 14.47 -3.25
N LEU A 523 -33.63 13.92 -2.15
CA LEU A 523 -34.42 13.70 -0.93
C LEU A 523 -34.92 15.01 -0.30
N ALA A 524 -34.04 16.01 -0.17
CA ALA A 524 -34.42 17.31 0.38
C ALA A 524 -35.48 18.01 -0.49
N GLN A 525 -35.35 17.94 -1.81
CA GLN A 525 -36.34 18.49 -2.76
C GLN A 525 -37.68 17.74 -2.67
N ALA A 526 -37.67 16.42 -2.51
CA ALA A 526 -38.89 15.63 -2.31
C ALA A 526 -39.64 16.09 -1.05
N GLN A 527 -38.93 16.27 0.06
CA GLN A 527 -39.49 16.76 1.32
C GLN A 527 -40.07 18.17 1.17
N LEU A 528 -39.36 19.09 0.49
CA LEU A 528 -39.85 20.44 0.24
C LEU A 528 -41.12 20.46 -0.62
N ILE A 529 -41.24 19.57 -1.61
CA ILE A 529 -42.45 19.42 -2.44
C ILE A 529 -43.60 18.85 -1.60
N GLU A 530 -43.35 17.87 -0.74
CA GLU A 530 -44.36 17.28 0.14
C GLU A 530 -44.86 18.29 1.19
N ASP A 531 -43.97 19.14 1.72
CA ASP A 531 -44.27 20.14 2.74
C ASP A 531 -44.91 21.42 2.18
N PHE A 532 -44.86 21.64 0.86
CA PHE A 532 -45.40 22.83 0.23
C PHE A 532 -46.94 22.84 0.26
N ASN A 533 -47.55 23.99 0.57
CA ASN A 533 -49.00 24.14 0.62
C ASN A 533 -49.62 24.29 -0.79
N TRP A 534 -49.83 23.16 -1.47
CA TRP A 534 -50.40 23.15 -2.82
C TRP A 534 -51.85 23.65 -2.89
N THR A 535 -52.60 23.67 -1.78
CA THR A 535 -54.00 24.13 -1.77
C THR A 535 -54.14 25.62 -2.11
N ASP A 536 -53.08 26.42 -1.92
CA ASP A 536 -53.07 27.85 -2.23
C ASP A 536 -52.80 28.12 -3.73
N VAL A 537 -52.37 27.11 -4.48
CA VAL A 537 -52.04 27.19 -5.91
C VAL A 537 -53.17 26.68 -6.80
N ASP A 538 -54.03 25.81 -6.27
CA ASP A 538 -55.20 25.24 -6.97
C ASP A 538 -56.48 26.12 -6.87
N ALA A 539 -56.39 27.31 -6.27
CA ALA A 539 -57.45 28.33 -6.20
C ALA A 539 -57.33 29.37 -7.33
#